data_AF-A0A3D2GYL6-F1
#
_entry.id   AF-A0A3D2GYL6-F1
#
_cell.length_a   1.000
_cell.length_b   1.000
_cell.length_c   1.000
_cell.angle_alpha   90.00
_cell.angle_beta   90.00
_cell.angle_gamma   90.00
#
_symmetry.space_group_name_H-M   'P 1'
#
loop_
_entity.id
_entity.type
_entity.pdbx_description
1 polymer ?
#
loop_
_entity_poly.entity_id
_entity_poly.type
_entity_poly.pdbx_seq_one_letter_code
_entity_poly.pdbx_strand_id
1 'polypeptide(L)'
;MIAEKMEQIHGKWSDKGYRRIRDDLEHDFGIDVSDKRVLRICRVKGIKSTIKYSSHGCTRNASCPQHVAENKLNRDFHAQKPNEKWLTQVMLFTTCWKSRA
;
A
#
# COMPACT_ATOMS: atom_id res chain seq x y z
N MET A 1 -20.44 1.11 20.82
CA MET A 1 -19.89 2.48 21.00
C MET A 1 -18.85 2.88 19.93
N ILE A 2 -17.58 2.44 19.97
CA ILE A 2 -16.58 2.93 18.98
C ILE A 2 -16.77 2.29 17.60
N ALA A 3 -16.97 0.96 17.55
CA ALA A 3 -17.14 0.25 16.28
C ALA A 3 -18.37 0.74 15.48
N GLU A 4 -19.48 1.00 16.16
CA GLU A 4 -20.70 1.55 15.53
C GLU A 4 -20.47 2.95 14.96
N LYS A 5 -19.76 3.83 15.68
CA LYS A 5 -19.38 5.14 15.15
C LYS A 5 -18.49 5.02 13.92
N MET A 6 -17.54 4.09 13.94
CA MET A 6 -16.68 3.82 12.77
C MET A 6 -17.49 3.34 11.55
N GLU A 7 -18.49 2.48 11.78
CA GLU A 7 -19.42 2.05 10.74
C GLU A 7 -20.28 3.19 10.22
N GLN A 8 -20.76 4.09 11.07
CA GLN A 8 -21.50 5.28 10.66
C GLN A 8 -20.63 6.23 9.81
N ILE A 9 -19.38 6.47 10.22
CA ILE A 9 -18.43 7.30 9.47
C ILE A 9 -18.17 6.69 8.08
N HIS A 10 -17.89 5.39 8.04
CA HIS A 10 -17.63 4.69 6.78
C HIS A 10 -18.89 4.55 5.91
N GLY A 11 -20.08 4.46 6.51
CA GLY A 11 -21.36 4.47 5.80
C GLY A 11 -21.65 5.82 5.13
N LYS A 12 -21.25 6.94 5.76
CA LYS A 12 -21.32 8.28 5.14
C LYS A 12 -20.28 8.45 4.05
N TRP A 13 -19.06 7.96 4.29
CA TRP A 13 -17.91 8.13 3.40
C TRP A 13 -17.17 6.79 3.21
N SER A 14 -17.59 6.01 2.22
CA SER A 14 -17.05 4.68 1.95
C SER A 14 -15.60 4.68 1.46
N ASP A 15 -15.05 5.84 1.11
CA ASP A 15 -13.64 5.99 0.73
C ASP A 15 -12.69 6.04 1.93
N LYS A 16 -13.20 6.32 3.13
CA LYS A 16 -12.37 6.49 4.33
C LYS A 16 -11.92 5.13 4.89
N GLY A 17 -10.60 4.94 4.96
CA GLY A 17 -9.97 3.85 5.72
C GLY A 17 -9.64 4.24 7.16
N TYR A 18 -8.99 3.32 7.88
CA TYR A 18 -8.79 3.42 9.33
C TYR A 18 -8.12 4.73 9.80
N ARG A 19 -7.13 5.29 9.06
CA ARG A 19 -6.47 6.55 9.45
C ARG A 19 -7.45 7.72 9.46
N ARG A 20 -8.17 7.91 8.35
CA ARG A 20 -9.17 8.97 8.22
C ARG A 20 -10.31 8.82 9.21
N ILE A 21 -10.73 7.58 9.46
CA ILE A 21 -11.75 7.28 10.48
C ILE A 21 -11.22 7.65 11.88
N ARG A 22 -9.94 7.38 12.18
CA ARG A 22 -9.31 7.79 13.46
C ARG A 22 -9.28 9.30 13.61
N ASP A 23 -8.93 10.03 12.54
CA ASP A 23 -8.92 11.49 12.54
C ASP A 23 -10.34 12.06 12.75
N ASP A 24 -11.35 11.50 12.08
CA ASP A 24 -12.76 11.89 12.29
C ASP A 24 -13.22 11.58 13.73
N LEU A 25 -12.79 10.46 14.32
CA LEU A 25 -13.11 10.10 15.70
C LEU A 25 -12.55 11.11 16.71
N GLU A 26 -11.32 11.58 16.48
CA GLU A 26 -10.68 12.58 17.32
C GLU A 26 -11.31 13.97 17.12
N HIS A 27 -11.48 14.40 15.87
CA HIS A 27 -11.95 15.74 15.52
C HIS A 27 -13.45 15.95 15.79
N ASP A 28 -14.31 15.05 15.31
CA ASP A 28 -15.77 15.25 15.36
C ASP A 28 -16.41 14.70 16.64
N PHE A 29 -15.77 13.70 17.25
CA PHE A 29 -16.34 12.99 18.40
C PHE A 29 -15.50 13.11 19.68
N GLY A 30 -14.31 13.72 19.63
CA GLY A 30 -13.42 13.89 20.79
C GLY A 30 -12.91 12.57 21.37
N ILE A 31 -12.92 11.49 20.59
CA ILE A 31 -12.51 10.16 21.06
C ILE A 31 -11.07 9.91 20.61
N ASP A 32 -10.12 10.04 21.55
CA ASP A 32 -8.75 9.62 21.28
C ASP A 32 -8.65 8.09 21.33
N VAL A 33 -8.18 7.50 20.23
CA VAL A 33 -8.03 6.06 20.06
C VAL A 33 -6.73 5.78 19.33
N SER A 34 -5.96 4.81 19.84
CA SER A 34 -4.77 4.30 19.16
C SER A 34 -5.11 3.76 17.76
N ASP A 35 -4.28 4.11 16.77
CA ASP A 35 -4.38 3.61 15.39
C ASP A 35 -4.50 2.09 15.31
N LYS A 36 -3.76 1.37 16.16
CA LYS A 36 -3.77 -0.11 16.17
C LYS A 36 -5.14 -0.66 16.52
N ARG A 37 -5.89 0.02 17.40
CA ARG A 37 -7.24 -0.39 17.81
C ARG A 37 -8.23 -0.12 16.68
N VAL A 38 -8.17 1.05 16.05
CA VAL A 38 -9.01 1.40 14.89
C VAL A 38 -8.74 0.42 13.73
N LEU A 39 -7.47 0.15 13.43
CA LEU A 39 -7.08 -0.82 12.40
C LEU A 39 -7.64 -2.22 12.68
N ARG A 40 -7.57 -2.69 13.95
CA ARG A 40 -8.08 -4.01 14.33
C ARG A 40 -9.59 -4.11 14.15
N ILE A 41 -10.33 -3.08 14.55
CA ILE A 41 -11.78 -3.01 14.35
C ILE A 41 -12.14 -2.97 12.86
N CYS A 42 -11.47 -2.13 12.07
CA CYS A 42 -11.69 -2.06 10.61
C CYS A 42 -11.47 -3.42 9.95
N ARG A 43 -10.44 -4.18 10.35
CA ARG A 43 -10.18 -5.53 9.82
C ARG A 43 -11.30 -6.51 10.13
N VAL A 44 -11.80 -6.53 11.38
CA VAL A 44 -12.91 -7.41 11.79
C VAL A 44 -14.21 -7.04 11.07
N LYS A 45 -14.46 -5.74 10.86
CA LYS A 45 -15.66 -5.22 10.20
C LYS A 45 -15.57 -5.16 8.66
N GLY A 46 -14.43 -5.53 8.08
CA GLY A 46 -14.21 -5.47 6.63
C GLY A 46 -14.11 -4.05 6.04
N ILE A 47 -13.94 -3.02 6.88
CA ILE A 47 -13.81 -1.63 6.46
C ILE A 47 -12.44 -1.42 5.80
N LYS A 48 -12.44 -0.92 4.57
CA LYS A 48 -11.22 -0.67 3.77
C LYS A 48 -11.29 0.70 3.13
N SER A 49 -10.14 1.35 2.97
CA SER A 49 -10.06 2.56 2.14
C SER A 49 -10.24 2.20 0.68
N THR A 50 -10.98 3.03 -0.04
CA THR A 50 -11.06 2.96 -1.50
C THR A 50 -9.75 3.45 -2.11
N ILE A 51 -9.20 2.69 -3.06
CA ILE A 51 -8.05 3.11 -3.85
C ILE A 51 -8.53 4.20 -4.81
N LYS A 52 -8.14 5.46 -4.56
CA LYS A 52 -8.58 6.61 -5.38
C LYS A 52 -7.90 6.68 -6.75
N TYR A 53 -6.65 6.24 -6.82
CA TYR A 53 -5.86 6.26 -8.04
C TYR A 53 -5.17 4.92 -8.22
N SER A 54 -5.21 4.39 -9.43
CA SER A 54 -4.33 3.29 -9.80
C SER A 54 -2.88 3.77 -9.78
N SER A 55 -1.98 2.92 -9.27
CA SER A 55 -0.55 3.18 -9.39
C SER A 55 -0.17 3.08 -10.87
N HIS A 56 0.24 4.21 -11.47
CA HIS A 56 0.76 4.26 -12.84
C HIS A 56 2.28 4.00 -12.87
N GLY A 57 2.75 3.07 -12.04
CA GLY A 57 4.14 2.65 -12.05
C GLY A 57 4.51 1.95 -13.37
N CYS A 58 5.76 2.12 -13.80
CA CYS A 58 6.32 1.42 -14.96
C CYS A 58 6.55 -0.09 -14.69
N THR A 59 6.75 -0.46 -13.43
CA THR A 59 6.86 -1.85 -12.98
C THR A 59 5.47 -2.42 -12.74
N ARG A 60 4.89 -3.06 -13.76
CA ARG A 60 3.64 -3.81 -13.65
C ARG A 60 3.87 -5.23 -14.14
N ASN A 61 3.26 -6.21 -13.46
CA ASN A 61 3.21 -7.57 -13.97
C ASN A 61 2.45 -7.53 -15.31
N ALA A 62 3.13 -7.92 -16.39
CA ALA A 62 2.46 -8.11 -17.67
C ALA A 62 1.47 -9.26 -17.54
N SER A 63 0.24 -9.10 -18.05
CA SER A 63 -0.76 -10.17 -18.04
C SER A 63 -0.29 -11.40 -18.83
N CYS A 64 0.47 -11.17 -19.91
CA CYS A 64 1.11 -12.21 -20.72
C CYS A 64 2.58 -11.81 -20.94
N PRO A 65 3.50 -12.16 -20.04
CA PRO A 65 4.93 -11.88 -20.23
C PRO A 65 5.49 -12.76 -21.36
N GLN A 66 6.31 -12.19 -22.25
CA GLN A 66 6.99 -13.01 -23.28
C GLN A 66 7.97 -14.01 -22.65
N HIS A 67 8.59 -13.65 -21.53
CA HIS A 67 9.52 -14.50 -20.80
C HIS A 67 9.52 -14.18 -19.31
N VAL A 68 9.46 -15.21 -18.47
CA VAL A 68 9.68 -15.12 -17.02
C VAL A 68 10.90 -15.96 -16.70
N ALA A 69 11.97 -15.31 -16.26
CA ALA A 69 13.17 -16.02 -15.84
C ALA A 69 12.93 -16.74 -14.51
N GLU A 70 13.53 -17.92 -14.37
CA GLU A 70 13.47 -18.69 -13.13
C GLU A 70 14.16 -17.94 -11.97
N ASN A 71 13.54 -17.97 -10.78
CA ASN A 71 14.15 -17.45 -9.57
C ASN A 71 15.21 -18.43 -9.03
N LYS A 72 16.46 -18.25 -9.43
CA LYS A 72 17.58 -19.08 -8.97
C LYS A 72 17.97 -18.86 -7.51
N LEU A 73 17.66 -17.69 -6.94
CA LEU A 73 18.06 -17.31 -5.59
C LEU A 73 17.12 -17.88 -4.52
N ASN A 74 15.81 -17.91 -4.78
CA ASN A 74 14.80 -18.43 -3.83
C ASN A 74 14.97 -17.92 -2.38
N ARG A 75 15.33 -16.64 -2.22
CA ARG A 75 15.62 -15.96 -0.94
C ARG A 75 16.87 -16.45 -0.20
N ASP A 76 17.72 -17.27 -0.81
CA ASP A 76 19.04 -17.60 -0.32
C ASP A 76 20.06 -16.56 -0.80
N PHE A 77 20.32 -15.56 0.06
CA PHE A 77 21.28 -14.48 -0.21
C PHE A 77 22.69 -14.79 0.27
N HIS A 78 22.94 -15.95 0.88
CA HIS A 78 24.26 -16.29 1.40
C HIS A 78 25.16 -16.82 0.27
N ALA A 79 26.41 -16.37 0.22
CA ALA A 79 27.43 -16.86 -0.71
C ALA A 79 28.68 -17.26 0.09
N GLN A 80 29.33 -18.36 -0.29
CA GLN A 80 30.52 -18.84 0.39
C GLN A 80 31.77 -18.06 -0.06
N LYS A 81 31.77 -17.58 -1.30
CA LYS A 81 32.86 -16.79 -1.89
C LYS A 81 32.31 -15.57 -2.64
N PRO A 82 33.15 -14.53 -2.84
CA PRO A 82 32.79 -13.42 -3.72
C PRO A 82 32.43 -13.90 -5.14
N ASN A 83 31.58 -13.14 -5.84
CA ASN A 83 31.20 -13.37 -7.24
C ASN A 83 30.38 -14.65 -7.54
N GLU A 84 29.87 -15.37 -6.55
CA GLU A 84 29.02 -16.56 -6.76
C GLU A 84 27.57 -16.21 -7.10
N LYS A 85 27.06 -15.10 -6.58
CA LYS A 85 25.68 -14.63 -6.77
C LYS A 85 25.68 -13.16 -7.18
N TRP A 86 25.00 -12.85 -8.27
CA TRP A 86 24.85 -11.49 -8.78
C TRP A 86 23.36 -11.14 -8.88
N LEU A 87 22.97 -10.06 -8.24
CA LEU A 87 21.62 -9.49 -8.35
C LEU A 87 21.75 -8.10 -8.93
N THR A 88 21.20 -7.91 -10.13
CA THR A 88 21.20 -6.62 -10.83
C THR A 88 19.78 -6.09 -10.91
N GLN A 89 19.56 -4.89 -10.40
CA GLN A 89 18.28 -4.19 -10.53
C GLN A 89 18.39 -3.11 -11.61
N VAL A 90 17.44 -3.10 -12.55
CA VAL A 90 17.27 -1.99 -13.49
C VAL A 90 16.25 -1.01 -12.90
N MET A 91 16.59 0.28 -12.87
CA MET A 91 15.70 1.35 -12.46
C MET A 91 15.64 2.37 -13.60
N LEU A 92 14.42 2.71 -14.05
CA LEU A 92 14.22 3.77 -15.03
C LEU A 92 14.21 5.12 -14.31
N PHE A 93 15.07 6.03 -14.72
CA PHE A 93 15.03 7.44 -14.32
C PHE A 93 14.32 8.25 -15.41
N THR A 94 13.11 8.71 -15.12
CA THR A 94 12.36 9.57 -16.05
C THR A 94 12.81 11.02 -15.84
N THR A 95 13.62 11.56 -16.75
CA THR A 95 13.92 13.01 -16.76
C THR A 95 12.69 13.78 -17.21
N CYS A 96 12.18 14.68 -16.37
CA CYS A 96 11.11 15.61 -16.78
C CYS A 96 11.72 16.69 -17.69
N TRP A 97 11.64 16.47 -19.01
CA TRP A 97 11.83 17.54 -19.96
C TRP A 97 10.58 18.43 -19.91
N LYS A 98 10.61 19.45 -19.06
CA LYS A 98 9.71 20.60 -19.24
C LYS A 98 10.23 21.35 -20.47
N SER A 99 9.69 21.05 -21.64
CA SER A 99 9.70 21.98 -22.76
C SER A 99 8.99 23.25 -22.27
N ARG A 100 9.78 24.27 -21.94
CA ARG A 100 9.29 25.64 -21.76
C ARG A 100 8.93 26.10 -23.18
N ALA A 101 7.64 26.05 -23.51
CA ALA A 101 7.06 26.83 -24.59
C ALA A 101 6.49 28.12 -23.97
#